data_AF-D3LSY5-F1
#
_entry.id   AF-D3LSY5-F1
#
_cell.length_a   1.000
_cell.length_b   1.000
_cell.length_c   1.000
_cell.angle_alpha   90.00
_cell.angle_beta   90.00
_cell.angle_gamma   90.00
#
_symmetry.space_group_name_H-M   'P 1'
#
loop_
_entity.id
_entity.type
_entity.pdbx_description
1 polymer ?
#
loop_
_entity_poly.entity_id
_entity_poly.type
_entity_poly.pdbx_seq_one_letter_code
_entity_poly.pdbx_strand_id
1 'polypeptide(L)' 'MTNKEIYIKLFVTNFKLKPEELPGLKYRSIKAWDSLGHMTLMEDMEEAFDISIDTPDVLAFSSFEKGMDILRKYGVDI' A
#
# COMPACT_ATOMS: atom_id res chain seq x y z
N MET A 1 15.29 -7.32 3.64
CA MET A 1 13.84 -7.40 3.89
C MET A 1 13.21 -8.03 2.68
N THR A 2 12.20 -8.89 2.84
CA THR A 2 11.37 -9.37 1.74
C THR A 2 10.44 -8.27 1.24
N ASN A 3 9.91 -8.38 0.03
CA ASN A 3 8.93 -7.43 -0.50
C ASN A 3 7.71 -7.29 0.42
N LYS A 4 7.28 -8.40 1.03
CA LYS A 4 6.20 -8.42 2.02
C LYS A 4 6.54 -7.63 3.28
N GLU A 5 7.76 -7.75 3.79
CA GLU A 5 8.21 -6.97 4.95
C GLU A 5 8.29 -5.47 4.62
N ILE A 6 8.73 -5.11 3.41
CA ILE A 6 8.75 -3.71 2.95
C ILE A 6 7.33 -3.16 2.90
N TYR A 7 6.41 -3.89 2.26
CA TYR A 7 5.00 -3.51 2.15
C TYR A 7 4.32 -3.30 3.50
N ILE A 8 4.49 -4.26 4.42
CA ILE A 8 3.98 -4.13 5.80
C ILE A 8 4.54 -2.88 6.48
N LYS A 9 5.85 -2.64 6.33
CA LYS A 9 6.50 -1.48 6.93
C LYS A 9 5.92 -0.17 6.40
N LEU A 10 5.68 -0.06 5.09
CA LEU A 10 5.09 1.15 4.49
C LEU A 10 3.74 1.49 5.10
N PHE A 11 2.86 0.50 5.28
CA PHE A 11 1.57 0.71 5.95
C PHE A 11 1.70 1.11 7.41
N VAL A 12 2.53 0.38 8.16
CA VAL A 12 2.78 0.63 9.58
C VAL A 12 3.33 2.04 9.80
N THR A 13 4.25 2.48 8.94
CA THR A 13 4.86 3.81 9.03
C THR A 13 3.89 4.91 8.59
N ASN A 14 3.23 4.78 7.43
CA ASN A 14 2.32 5.81 6.91
C ASN A 14 1.10 6.02 7.82
N PHE A 15 0.51 4.93 8.31
CA PHE A 15 -0.75 4.99 9.05
C PHE A 15 -0.60 4.83 10.56
N LYS A 16 0.64 4.68 11.05
CA LYS A 16 0.95 4.49 12.48
C LYS A 16 0.18 3.32 13.10
N LEU A 17 0.07 2.24 12.33
CA LEU A 17 -0.62 0.99 12.71
C LEU A 17 0.36 -0.07 13.19
N LYS A 18 -0.16 -1.14 13.76
CA LYS A 18 0.58 -2.38 13.98
C LYS A 18 0.35 -3.38 12.83
N PRO A 19 1.29 -4.31 12.57
CA PRO A 19 1.12 -5.34 11.55
C PRO A 19 -0.15 -6.19 11.70
N GLU A 20 -0.59 -6.42 12.94
CA GLU A 20 -1.81 -7.17 13.28
C GLU A 20 -3.12 -6.47 12.85
N GLU A 21 -3.07 -5.17 12.55
CA GLU A 21 -4.21 -4.37 12.12
C GLU A 21 -4.34 -4.28 10.58
N LEU A 22 -3.35 -4.79 9.84
CA LEU A 22 -3.32 -4.74 8.38
C LEU A 22 -4.28 -5.71 7.68
N PRO A 23 -4.48 -6.95 8.16
CA PRO A 23 -5.41 -7.87 7.51
C PRO A 23 -6.83 -7.30 7.47
N GLY A 24 -7.38 -7.16 6.27
CA GLY A 24 -8.72 -6.61 6.04
C GLY A 24 -8.81 -5.08 6.11
N LEU A 25 -7.69 -4.36 6.25
CA LEU A 25 -7.66 -2.91 6.22
C LEU A 25 -8.10 -2.38 4.85
N LYS A 26 -8.99 -1.38 4.85
CA LYS A 26 -9.59 -0.81 3.63
C LYS A 26 -9.38 0.68 3.55
N TYR A 27 -9.37 1.20 2.33
CA TYR A 27 -9.38 2.63 2.09
C TYR A 27 -10.56 3.29 2.82
N ARG A 28 -10.29 4.40 3.53
CA ARG A 28 -11.25 5.12 4.39
C ARG A 28 -11.82 4.33 5.58
N SER A 29 -11.29 3.15 5.92
CA SER A 29 -11.70 2.46 7.15
C SER A 29 -11.07 3.06 8.41
N ILE A 30 -9.98 3.81 8.25
CA ILE A 30 -9.31 4.57 9.31
C ILE A 30 -9.09 6.01 8.87
N LYS A 31 -8.98 6.92 9.84
CA LYS A 31 -8.77 8.36 9.57
C LYS A 31 -7.46 8.63 8.82
N ALA A 32 -6.41 7.84 9.07
CA ALA A 32 -5.11 8.04 8.44
C ALA A 32 -5.07 7.63 6.96
N TRP A 33 -5.96 6.73 6.52
CA TRP A 33 -6.05 6.28 5.14
C TRP A 33 -7.17 7.01 4.40
N ASP A 34 -7.01 8.33 4.29
CA ASP A 34 -7.86 9.22 3.49
C ASP A 34 -7.25 9.47 2.10
N SER A 35 -7.75 10.46 1.36
CA SER A 35 -7.21 10.81 0.04
C SER A 35 -5.74 11.20 0.07
N LEU A 36 -5.27 11.93 1.09
CA LEU A 36 -3.87 12.38 1.15
C LEU A 36 -2.96 11.22 1.57
N GLY A 37 -3.34 10.50 2.63
CA GLY A 37 -2.57 9.34 3.09
C GLY A 37 -2.48 8.23 2.04
N HIS A 38 -3.51 8.09 1.19
CA HIS A 38 -3.46 7.19 0.05
C HIS A 38 -2.42 7.62 -0.99
N MET A 39 -2.37 8.91 -1.36
CA MET A 39 -1.40 9.41 -2.33
C MET A 39 0.04 9.27 -1.81
N THR A 40 0.28 9.60 -0.54
CA THR A 40 1.60 9.40 0.10
C THR A 40 1.99 7.92 0.11
N LEU A 41 1.05 7.02 0.43
CA LEU A 41 1.32 5.59 0.37
C LEU A 41 1.71 5.15 -1.05
N MET A 42 1.07 5.66 -2.10
CA MET A 42 1.43 5.28 -3.48
C MET A 42 2.81 5.77 -3.86
N GLU A 43 3.17 7.01 -3.52
CA GLU A 43 4.50 7.58 -3.75
C GLU A 43 5.58 6.74 -3.06
N ASP A 44 5.38 6.39 -1.78
CA ASP A 44 6.28 5.54 -1.03
C ASP A 44 6.39 4.11 -1.62
N MET A 45 5.31 3.59 -2.21
CA MET A 45 5.32 2.27 -2.87
C MET A 45 6.13 2.31 -4.17
N GLU A 46 5.93 3.35 -4.98
CA GLU A 46 6.69 3.60 -6.20
C GLU A 46 8.18 3.71 -5.90
N GLU A 47 8.56 4.51 -4.88
CA GLU A 47 9.95 4.66 -4.46
C GLU A 47 10.54 3.34 -3.91
N ALA A 48 9.82 2.65 -3.02
CA ALA A 48 10.34 1.47 -2.35
C ALA A 48 10.52 0.26 -3.27
N PHE A 49 9.71 0.16 -4.33
CA PHE A 49 9.74 -0.95 -5.28
C PHE A 49 10.34 -0.58 -6.65
N ASP A 50 10.73 0.67 -6.87
CA ASP A 50 11.24 1.18 -8.15
C ASP A 50 10.27 0.89 -9.31
N ILE A 51 9.00 1.22 -9.08
CA ILE A 51 7.90 1.04 -10.04
C ILE A 51 7.16 2.36 -10.27
N SER A 52 6.33 2.41 -11.32
CA SER A 52 5.35 3.48 -11.49
C SER A 52 3.95 2.87 -11.63
N ILE A 53 3.03 3.31 -10.78
CA ILE A 53 1.66 2.79 -10.70
C ILE A 53 0.73 3.72 -11.46
N ASP A 54 0.02 3.19 -12.45
CA ASP A 54 -0.89 3.99 -13.26
C ASP A 54 -2.09 4.49 -12.42
N THR A 55 -2.63 5.66 -12.79
CA THR A 55 -3.76 6.28 -12.10
C THR A 55 -4.96 5.35 -11.88
N PRO A 56 -5.39 4.49 -12.84
CA PRO A 56 -6.48 3.54 -12.60
C PRO A 56 -6.16 2.53 -11.49
N ASP A 57 -4.91 2.08 -11.38
CA ASP A 57 -4.49 1.13 -10.35
C ASP A 57 -4.30 1.81 -8.99
N VAL A 58 -3.81 3.06 -8.95
CA VAL A 58 -3.85 3.90 -7.74
C VAL A 58 -5.29 3.98 -7.21
N LEU A 59 -6.26 4.34 -8.06
CA LEU A 59 -7.67 4.40 -7.67
C LEU A 59 -8.26 3.03 -7.29
N ALA A 60 -7.74 1.93 -7.87
CA ALA A 60 -8.16 0.57 -7.55
C ALA A 60 -7.53 0.03 -6.25
N PHE A 61 -6.51 0.69 -5.69
CA PHE A 61 -5.84 0.29 -4.46
C PHE A 61 -6.72 0.59 -3.24
N SER A 62 -7.72 -0.27 -3.05
CA SER A 62 -8.79 -0.05 -2.08
C SER A 62 -8.63 -0.80 -0.75
N SER A 63 -7.60 -1.65 -0.61
CA SER A 63 -7.34 -2.45 0.60
C SER A 63 -5.90 -2.96 0.62
N PHE A 64 -5.45 -3.42 1.79
CA PHE A 64 -4.14 -4.02 1.98
C PHE A 64 -3.94 -5.24 1.06
N GLU A 65 -4.95 -6.11 0.94
CA GLU A 65 -4.85 -7.28 0.06
C GLU A 65 -4.86 -6.89 -1.41
N LYS A 66 -5.72 -5.95 -1.78
CA LYS A 66 -5.81 -5.46 -3.17
C LYS A 66 -4.52 -4.81 -3.64
N GLY A 67 -3.82 -4.12 -2.74
CA GLY A 67 -2.54 -3.52 -3.02
C GLY A 67 -1.47 -4.54 -3.39
N MET A 68 -1.41 -5.68 -2.69
CA MET A 68 -0.52 -6.78 -3.06
C MET A 68 -0.80 -7.30 -4.48
N ASP A 69 -2.07 -7.47 -4.84
CA ASP A 69 -2.44 -7.90 -6.20
C ASP A 69 -2.04 -6.88 -7.27
N ILE A 70 -2.17 -5.59 -6.96
CA ILE A 70 -1.76 -4.50 -7.87
C ILE A 70 -0.24 -4.53 -8.04
N LEU A 71 0.53 -4.59 -6.95
CA LEU A 71 2.00 -4.63 -7.01
C LEU A 71 2.53 -5.81 -7.84
N ARG A 72 1.88 -6.97 -7.78
CA ARG A 72 2.23 -8.11 -8.65
C ARG A 72 2.09 -7.81 -10.14
N LYS A 73 1.16 -6.95 -10.55
CA LYS A 73 1.03 -6.52 -11.96
C LYS A 73 2.27 -5.73 -12.43
N TYR A 74 2.94 -5.06 -11.52
CA TYR A 74 4.15 -4.25 -11.76
C TYR A 74 5.45 -5.05 -11.54
N GLY A 75 5.37 -6.37 -11.37
CA GLY A 75 6.55 -7.24 -11.23
C GLY A 75 7.08 -7.38 -9.81
N VAL A 76 6.37 -6.87 -8.80
CA VAL A 76 6.73 -7.04 -7.40
C VAL A 76 6.13 -8.34 -6.87
N ASP A 77 6.97 -9.34 -6.62
CA ASP A 77 6.54 -10.61 -6.02
C ASP A 77 6.35 -10.47 -4.50
N ILE A 78 5.13 -10.67 -4.01
CA ILE A 78 4.73 -10.39 -2.62
C ILE A 78 3.69 -11.37 -2.07
#